data_AF-A0A7S1IBA9-F1
#
_entry.id   AF-A0A7S1IBA9-F1
#
_cell.length_a   1.000
_cell.length_b   1.000
_cell.length_c   1.000
_cell.angle_alpha   90.00
_cell.angle_beta   90.00
_cell.angle_gamma   90.00
#
_symmetry.space_group_name_H-M   'P 1'
#
loop_
_entity.id
_entity.type
_entity.pdbx_description
1 polymer ?
#
loop_
_entity_poly.entity_id
_entity_poly.type
_entity_poly.pdbx_seq_one_letter_code
_entity_poly.pdbx_strand_id
1 'polypeptide(L)'
;DCRPTLRPLLSAPVKVANHLSPITPPSHPSSERRSGAQQPQQRSGSPVPMRQASSHQPHNEARPQGRSLSPVPSPSQPVSTFERALRYDYDYKTNGWVKTEIQVKIDPSPFQKGGLRYAHHMEDSTGQRMVAKFRIKPPPSTKVYFEDAAMQSTCGHFARAYNKCGPPKLVSFIDACVVHLFERPGGKVFCACEEWL
;
A
#
# COMPACT_ATOMS: atom_id res chain seq x y z
N ASP A 1 -0.31 -0.31 44.17
CA ASP A 1 -1.60 -0.24 43.46
C ASP A 1 -1.40 0.44 42.11
N CYS A 2 -1.07 -0.33 41.06
CA CYS A 2 -0.83 0.21 39.72
C CYS A 2 -2.12 0.16 38.89
N ARG A 3 -3.14 0.90 39.30
CA ARG A 3 -4.31 1.11 38.44
C ARG A 3 -3.96 2.22 37.44
N PRO A 4 -3.86 1.93 36.13
CA PRO A 4 -3.85 3.01 35.15
C PRO A 4 -5.18 3.77 35.30
N THR A 5 -5.10 5.07 35.55
CA THR A 5 -6.26 5.96 35.51
C THR A 5 -6.79 5.96 34.08
N LEU A 6 -7.75 5.06 33.81
CA LEU A 6 -8.54 5.06 32.60
C LEU A 6 -9.41 6.32 32.62
N ARG A 7 -8.92 7.41 32.03
CA ARG A 7 -9.84 8.48 31.63
C ARG A 7 -10.76 7.90 30.56
N PRO A 8 -12.09 8.04 30.68
CA PRO A 8 -13.00 7.63 29.63
C PRO A 8 -12.63 8.39 28.36
N LEU A 9 -12.31 7.66 27.28
CA LEU A 9 -12.26 8.21 25.92
C LEU A 9 -13.71 8.48 25.48
N LEU A 10 -14.34 9.48 26.09
CA LEU A 10 -15.57 10.06 25.57
C LEU A 10 -15.18 10.92 24.37
N SER A 11 -15.47 10.38 23.18
CA SER A 11 -15.65 11.04 21.89
C SER A 11 -15.30 12.54 21.88
N ALA A 12 -14.02 12.85 21.69
CA ALA A 12 -13.65 14.20 21.28
C ALA A 12 -14.16 14.41 19.84
N PRO A 13 -14.94 15.47 19.55
CA PRO A 13 -15.36 15.76 18.20
C PRO A 13 -14.12 16.02 17.34
N VAL A 14 -14.04 15.33 16.20
CA VAL A 14 -13.07 15.60 15.15
C VAL A 14 -13.26 17.05 14.71
N LYS A 15 -12.42 17.98 15.18
CA LYS A 15 -12.31 19.31 14.57
C LYS A 15 -11.55 19.14 13.25
N VAL A 16 -12.29 18.81 12.21
CA VAL A 16 -11.83 19.03 10.83
C VAL A 16 -11.78 20.55 10.65
N ALA A 17 -10.60 21.10 10.36
CA ALA A 17 -10.50 22.48 9.92
C ALA A 17 -11.25 22.60 8.58
N ASN A 18 -12.45 23.19 8.62
CA ASN A 18 -13.25 23.52 7.45
C ASN A 18 -12.58 24.64 6.67
N HIS A 19 -11.94 24.32 5.55
CA HIS A 19 -11.74 25.25 4.45
C HIS A 19 -11.78 24.51 3.11
N LEU A 20 -12.91 23.86 2.82
CA LEU A 20 -13.29 23.45 1.46
C LEU A 20 -14.80 23.64 1.33
N SER A 21 -15.21 24.52 0.41
CA SER A 21 -16.61 24.82 0.10
C SER A 21 -17.36 23.55 -0.37
N PRO A 22 -18.66 23.39 -0.06
CA PRO A 22 -19.40 22.19 -0.44
C PRO A 22 -19.71 22.16 -1.94
N ILE A 23 -19.24 21.12 -2.63
CA ILE A 23 -19.69 20.76 -3.97
C ILE A 23 -20.96 19.92 -3.82
N THR A 24 -22.08 20.44 -4.35
CA THR A 24 -23.38 19.75 -4.38
C THR A 24 -23.34 18.61 -5.41
N PRO A 25 -23.69 17.36 -5.05
CA PRO A 25 -23.84 16.30 -6.04
C PRO A 25 -25.19 16.43 -6.79
N PRO A 26 -25.25 16.17 -8.11
CA PRO A 26 -26.50 16.15 -8.85
C PRO A 26 -27.33 14.91 -8.50
N SER A 27 -28.63 15.14 -8.38
CA SER A 27 -29.69 14.16 -8.19
C SER A 27 -29.86 13.26 -9.42
N HIS A 28 -29.78 11.93 -9.22
CA HIS A 28 -30.23 10.95 -10.21
C HIS A 28 -31.53 10.28 -9.75
N PRO A 29 -32.52 10.12 -10.64
CA PRO A 29 -33.78 9.45 -10.33
C PRO A 29 -33.66 7.92 -10.37
N SER A 30 -34.67 7.34 -9.72
CA SER A 30 -34.88 5.97 -9.26
C SER A 30 -34.92 4.87 -10.32
N SER A 31 -34.59 3.68 -9.81
CA SER A 31 -34.83 2.30 -10.27
C SER A 31 -35.88 2.04 -11.36
N GLU A 32 -35.52 1.14 -12.29
CA GLU A 32 -36.45 0.16 -12.86
C GLU A 32 -35.89 -1.26 -12.73
N ARG A 33 -36.74 -2.14 -12.19
CA ARG A 33 -36.57 -3.60 -12.18
C ARG A 33 -36.84 -4.13 -13.59
N ARG A 34 -36.00 -5.06 -14.08
CA ARG A 34 -36.47 -6.08 -15.02
C ARG A 34 -35.87 -7.44 -14.67
N SER A 35 -36.78 -8.34 -14.33
CA SER A 35 -36.61 -9.78 -14.25
C SER A 35 -36.40 -10.35 -15.65
N GLY A 36 -35.53 -11.34 -15.79
CA GLY A 36 -35.33 -12.08 -17.03
C GLY A 36 -34.44 -13.29 -16.81
N ALA A 37 -35.07 -14.41 -16.45
CA ALA A 37 -34.45 -15.73 -16.44
C ALA A 37 -34.30 -16.23 -17.89
N GLN A 38 -33.14 -16.78 -18.24
CA GLN A 38 -32.98 -17.67 -19.39
C GLN A 38 -31.89 -18.71 -19.13
N GLN A 39 -32.26 -19.97 -19.39
CA GLN A 39 -31.49 -21.20 -19.23
C GLN A 39 -30.32 -21.32 -20.23
N PRO A 40 -29.32 -22.17 -19.93
CA PRO A 40 -28.17 -22.39 -20.80
C PRO A 40 -28.48 -23.40 -21.92
N GLN A 41 -28.23 -23.03 -23.18
CA GLN A 41 -28.20 -23.96 -24.30
C GLN A 41 -26.79 -24.56 -24.47
N GLN A 42 -26.76 -25.89 -24.44
CA GLN A 42 -25.62 -26.73 -24.80
C GLN A 42 -25.31 -26.59 -26.30
N ARG A 43 -24.01 -26.50 -26.65
CA ARG A 43 -23.51 -26.89 -27.97
C ARG A 43 -22.30 -27.82 -27.82
N SER A 44 -22.55 -29.08 -28.18
CA SER A 44 -21.62 -30.01 -28.86
C SER A 44 -20.76 -29.26 -29.88
N GLY A 45 -19.45 -29.46 -29.99
CA GLY A 45 -18.76 -30.75 -30.12
C GLY A 45 -18.53 -31.02 -31.61
N SER A 46 -17.32 -30.74 -32.12
CA SER A 46 -16.75 -31.34 -33.34
C SER A 46 -15.25 -31.02 -33.47
N PRO A 47 -14.45 -31.89 -34.13
CA PRO A 47 -13.07 -32.16 -33.77
C PRO A 47 -12.03 -31.44 -34.63
N VAL A 48 -10.83 -31.29 -34.04
CA VAL A 48 -9.60 -30.79 -34.67
C VAL A 48 -8.90 -31.94 -35.42
N PRO A 49 -8.48 -31.78 -36.69
CA PRO A 49 -7.54 -32.69 -37.31
C PRO A 49 -6.10 -32.24 -37.05
N MET A 50 -5.36 -33.19 -36.48
CA MET A 50 -3.92 -33.26 -36.31
C MET A 50 -3.21 -33.20 -37.68
N ARG A 51 -2.20 -32.34 -37.83
CA ARG A 51 -1.20 -32.48 -38.88
C ARG A 51 0.21 -32.44 -38.32
N GLN A 52 0.97 -33.38 -38.87
CA GLN A 52 2.22 -33.94 -38.39
C GLN A 52 3.39 -32.97 -38.39
N ALA A 53 4.30 -33.24 -37.46
CA ALA A 53 5.68 -32.81 -37.48
C ALA A 53 6.43 -33.41 -38.67
N SER A 54 7.32 -32.62 -39.26
CA SER A 54 8.46 -33.12 -40.02
C SER A 54 9.70 -32.33 -39.63
N SER A 55 10.66 -33.08 -39.10
CA SER A 55 12.07 -32.77 -38.91
C SER A 55 12.78 -32.45 -40.23
N HIS A 56 13.80 -31.57 -40.22
CA HIS A 56 15.18 -31.88 -40.59
C HIS A 56 16.12 -30.66 -40.38
N GLN A 57 17.28 -30.94 -39.78
CA GLN A 57 18.47 -30.08 -39.61
C GLN A 57 19.31 -30.05 -40.93
N PRO A 58 20.59 -29.62 -40.92
CA PRO A 58 21.13 -28.27 -40.74
C PRO A 58 21.99 -27.86 -41.96
N HIS A 59 22.16 -26.57 -42.23
CA HIS A 59 23.27 -26.12 -43.06
C HIS A 59 24.03 -24.98 -42.37
N ASN A 60 25.28 -25.31 -42.03
CA ASN A 60 26.35 -24.37 -41.69
C ASN A 60 26.64 -23.50 -42.90
N GLU A 61 26.60 -22.18 -42.73
CA GLU A 61 27.31 -21.29 -43.65
C GLU A 61 27.88 -20.07 -42.91
N ALA A 62 29.06 -19.68 -43.37
CA ALA A 62 30.04 -18.93 -42.64
C ALA A 62 29.74 -17.43 -42.55
N ARG A 63 30.16 -16.90 -41.40
CA ARG A 63 30.29 -15.49 -41.00
C ARG A 63 30.92 -14.59 -42.09
N PRO A 64 30.31 -13.46 -42.44
CA PRO A 64 31.03 -12.26 -42.85
C PRO A 64 31.23 -11.36 -41.62
N GLN A 65 32.47 -10.92 -41.40
CA GLN A 65 32.80 -9.88 -40.44
C GLN A 65 32.23 -8.54 -40.94
N GLY A 66 31.39 -7.87 -40.15
CA GLY A 66 30.84 -6.58 -40.53
C GLY A 66 30.12 -5.87 -39.40
N ARG A 67 30.72 -4.75 -38.97
CA ARG A 67 30.20 -3.67 -38.11
C ARG A 67 30.07 -3.98 -36.62
N SER A 68 30.98 -3.36 -35.86
CA SER A 68 30.79 -3.01 -34.45
C SER A 68 29.50 -2.20 -34.33
N LEU A 69 28.43 -2.86 -33.90
CA LEU A 69 27.19 -2.20 -33.50
C LEU A 69 27.48 -1.57 -32.13
N SER A 70 27.37 -0.25 -32.07
CA SER A 70 27.27 0.49 -30.81
C SER A 70 26.27 -0.22 -29.89
N PRO A 71 26.51 -0.29 -28.56
CA PRO A 71 25.60 -0.95 -27.65
C PRO A 71 24.21 -0.34 -27.81
N VAL A 72 23.24 -1.15 -28.22
CA VAL A 72 21.83 -0.83 -28.09
C VAL A 72 21.62 -0.52 -26.60
N PRO A 73 21.07 0.64 -26.21
CA PRO A 73 20.73 0.86 -24.81
C PRO A 73 19.71 -0.21 -24.44
N SER A 74 20.11 -1.14 -23.59
CA SER A 74 19.22 -2.09 -22.92
C SER A 74 18.00 -1.32 -22.41
N PRO A 75 16.77 -1.88 -22.49
CA PRO A 75 15.61 -1.23 -21.90
C PRO A 75 15.95 -0.93 -20.45
N SER A 76 16.11 0.35 -20.15
CA SER A 76 16.55 0.85 -18.86
C SER A 76 15.65 0.17 -17.83
N GLN A 77 16.24 -0.67 -16.97
CA GLN A 77 15.53 -1.07 -15.76
C GLN A 77 15.02 0.22 -15.14
N PRO A 78 13.75 0.28 -14.69
CA PRO A 78 13.25 1.48 -14.05
C PRO A 78 14.20 1.79 -12.92
N VAL A 79 14.99 2.86 -13.09
CA VAL A 79 15.86 3.35 -12.05
C VAL A 79 14.91 3.60 -10.89
N SER A 80 15.11 2.90 -9.77
CA SER A 80 14.28 3.06 -8.58
C SER A 80 14.54 4.46 -8.03
N THR A 81 13.93 5.45 -8.66
CA THR A 81 14.02 6.84 -8.26
C THR A 81 13.13 7.04 -7.05
N PHE A 82 13.61 7.86 -6.12
CA PHE A 82 12.76 8.34 -5.05
C PHE A 82 11.57 9.11 -5.62
N GLU A 83 10.37 8.84 -5.11
CA GLU A 83 9.16 9.61 -5.34
C GLU A 83 8.85 10.49 -4.12
N ARG A 84 8.23 11.65 -4.32
CA ARG A 84 7.84 12.53 -3.21
C ARG A 84 6.59 12.02 -2.53
N ALA A 85 6.56 12.16 -1.21
CA ALA A 85 5.48 11.70 -0.37
C ALA A 85 5.27 12.60 0.85
N LEU A 86 4.10 12.48 1.47
CA LEU A 86 3.80 13.11 2.75
C LEU A 86 3.75 12.03 3.83
N ARG A 87 4.60 12.15 4.84
CA ARG A 87 4.58 11.34 6.05
C ARG A 87 3.74 12.02 7.12
N TYR A 88 2.93 11.23 7.79
CA TYR A 88 2.07 11.65 8.89
C TYR A 88 2.38 10.80 10.12
N ASP A 89 2.95 11.43 11.14
CA ASP A 89 3.25 10.81 12.43
C ASP A 89 2.23 11.28 13.46
N TYR A 90 1.66 10.35 14.22
CA TYR A 90 0.68 10.68 15.25
C TYR A 90 1.36 10.94 16.60
N ASP A 91 1.19 12.15 17.13
CA ASP A 91 1.63 12.49 18.47
C ASP A 91 0.49 12.27 19.47
N TYR A 92 0.62 11.21 20.26
CA TYR A 92 -0.32 10.86 21.32
C TYR A 92 -0.45 11.97 22.39
N LYS A 93 0.61 12.73 22.68
CA LYS A 93 0.59 13.74 23.75
C LYS A 93 -0.25 14.96 23.36
N THR A 94 -0.14 15.38 22.10
CA THR A 94 -0.89 16.53 21.57
C THR A 94 -2.20 16.11 20.90
N ASN A 95 -2.45 14.80 20.74
CA ASN A 95 -3.60 14.24 20.03
C ASN A 95 -3.73 14.83 18.62
N GLY A 96 -2.59 14.89 17.93
CA GLY A 96 -2.44 15.58 16.65
C GLY A 96 -1.50 14.84 15.69
N TRP A 97 -1.45 15.34 14.46
CA TRP A 97 -0.61 14.79 13.40
C TRP A 97 0.50 15.77 13.05
N VAL A 98 1.73 15.27 13.02
CA VAL A 98 2.87 15.97 12.42
C VAL A 98 2.97 15.52 10.98
N LYS A 99 3.01 16.49 10.06
CA LYS A 99 3.12 16.26 8.62
C LYS A 99 4.49 16.69 8.13
N THR A 100 5.20 15.79 7.46
CA THR A 100 6.53 16.05 6.90
C THR A 100 6.57 15.58 5.45
N GLU A 101 7.14 16.39 4.56
CA GLU A 101 7.42 15.97 3.19
C GLU A 101 8.71 15.14 3.16
N ILE A 102 8.65 13.98 2.52
CA ILE A 102 9.76 13.04 2.42
C ILE A 102 9.91 12.57 0.97
N GLN A 103 11.04 11.94 0.68
CA GLN A 103 11.30 11.22 -0.56
C GLN A 103 11.49 9.75 -0.25
N VAL A 104 10.79 8.86 -0.93
CA VAL A 104 10.83 7.41 -0.67
C VAL A 104 11.03 6.62 -1.95
N LYS A 105 11.73 5.49 -1.84
CA LYS A 105 11.69 4.42 -2.84
C LYS A 105 11.02 3.21 -2.21
N ILE A 106 10.14 2.56 -2.96
CA ILE A 106 9.40 1.38 -2.51
C ILE A 106 9.66 0.26 -3.49
N ASP A 107 10.05 -0.91 -2.97
CA ASP A 107 10.28 -2.08 -3.81
C ASP A 107 8.99 -2.47 -4.55
N PRO A 108 9.05 -2.73 -5.86
CA PRO A 108 7.85 -3.05 -6.64
C PRO A 108 7.21 -4.37 -6.22
N SER A 109 8.00 -5.32 -5.70
CA SER A 109 7.54 -6.62 -5.24
C SER A 109 7.37 -6.63 -3.72
N PRO A 110 6.23 -7.13 -3.19
CA PRO A 110 6.10 -7.32 -1.76
C PRO A 110 6.97 -8.49 -1.29
N PHE A 111 7.60 -8.35 -0.13
CA PHE A 111 8.31 -9.46 0.52
C PHE A 111 7.36 -10.34 1.35
N GLN A 112 6.17 -9.83 1.70
CA GLN A 112 5.16 -10.58 2.44
C GLN A 112 3.74 -10.17 2.07
N LYS A 113 2.80 -11.14 2.15
CA LYS A 113 1.36 -10.94 2.03
C LYS A 113 0.65 -11.46 3.28
N GLY A 114 -0.04 -10.56 3.99
CA GLY A 114 -0.95 -10.92 5.06
C GLY A 114 -2.40 -11.09 4.57
N GLY A 115 -3.35 -11.24 5.50
CA GLY A 115 -4.77 -11.38 5.14
C GLY A 115 -5.37 -10.13 4.48
N LEU A 116 -4.90 -8.94 4.86
CA LEU A 116 -5.45 -7.66 4.37
C LEU A 116 -4.44 -6.78 3.64
N ARG A 117 -3.13 -7.08 3.73
CA ARG A 117 -2.08 -6.17 3.31
C ARG A 117 -0.93 -6.87 2.59
N TYR A 118 -0.30 -6.16 1.66
CA TYR A 118 1.04 -6.44 1.16
C TYR A 118 2.06 -5.63 1.95
N ALA A 119 3.22 -6.21 2.23
CA ALA A 119 4.35 -5.54 2.85
C ALA A 119 5.50 -5.45 1.84
N HIS A 120 6.02 -4.24 1.65
CA HIS A 120 7.12 -3.91 0.74
C HIS A 120 8.26 -3.30 1.54
N HIS A 121 9.49 -3.51 1.10
CA HIS A 121 10.60 -2.71 1.59
C HIS A 121 10.42 -1.27 1.10
N MET A 122 10.74 -0.33 1.98
CA MET A 122 10.77 1.09 1.69
C MET A 122 12.05 1.68 2.28
N GLU A 123 12.62 2.66 1.61
CA GLU A 123 13.72 3.46 2.13
C GLU A 123 13.44 4.93 1.82
N ASP A 124 13.74 5.83 2.75
CA ASP A 124 13.70 7.26 2.47
C ASP A 124 15.04 7.81 1.96
N SER A 125 15.05 9.06 1.52
CA SER A 125 16.26 9.70 0.98
C SER A 125 17.39 9.88 2.00
N THR A 126 17.12 9.68 3.29
CA THR A 126 18.13 9.67 4.36
C THR A 126 18.78 8.30 4.56
N GLY A 127 18.26 7.27 3.90
CA GLY A 127 18.67 5.88 4.05
C GLY A 127 17.92 5.13 5.16
N GLN A 128 16.89 5.74 5.76
CA GLN A 128 16.07 5.06 6.78
C GLN A 128 15.25 3.95 6.12
N ARG A 129 15.42 2.71 6.59
CA ARG A 129 14.67 1.54 6.12
C ARG A 129 13.35 1.37 6.87
N MET A 130 12.31 1.08 6.12
CA MET A 130 10.93 0.97 6.59
C MET A 130 10.20 -0.17 5.87
N VAL A 131 9.04 -0.53 6.41
CA VAL A 131 8.09 -1.45 5.79
C VAL A 131 6.86 -0.65 5.35
N ALA A 132 6.61 -0.57 4.05
CA ALA A 132 5.38 -0.01 3.51
C ALA A 132 4.29 -1.08 3.40
N LYS A 133 3.15 -0.87 4.04
CA LYS A 133 2.01 -1.80 4.08
C LYS A 133 0.83 -1.24 3.30
N PHE A 134 0.57 -1.82 2.13
CA PHE A 134 -0.57 -1.47 1.27
C PHE A 134 -1.73 -2.42 1.53
N ARG A 135 -2.98 -1.91 1.56
CA ARG A 135 -4.15 -2.78 1.60
C ARG A 135 -4.32 -3.50 0.26
N ILE A 136 -4.66 -4.79 0.31
CA ILE A 136 -4.94 -5.61 -0.88
C ILE A 136 -6.20 -5.09 -1.60
N LYS A 137 -7.21 -4.69 -0.84
CA LYS A 137 -8.43 -4.03 -1.34
C LYS A 137 -8.46 -2.60 -0.81
N PRO A 138 -8.72 -1.59 -1.65
CA PRO A 138 -8.87 -0.21 -1.19
C PRO A 138 -9.91 -0.11 -0.07
N PRO A 139 -9.63 0.57 1.04
CA PRO A 139 -10.62 0.78 2.09
C PRO A 139 -11.70 1.76 1.60
N PRO A 140 -12.89 1.77 2.25
CA PRO A 140 -13.95 2.73 1.92
C PRO A 140 -13.54 4.18 2.20
N SER A 141 -12.55 4.39 3.08
CA SER A 141 -11.99 5.71 3.41
C SER A 141 -10.51 5.59 3.73
N THR A 142 -9.73 6.61 3.35
CA THR A 142 -8.31 6.74 3.73
C THR A 142 -8.13 6.98 5.22
N LYS A 143 -9.17 7.44 5.93
CA LYS A 143 -9.16 7.65 7.39
C LYS A 143 -8.75 6.40 8.16
N VAL A 144 -9.04 5.21 7.62
CA VAL A 144 -8.67 3.94 8.24
C VAL A 144 -7.16 3.82 8.48
N TYR A 145 -6.31 4.34 7.58
CA TYR A 145 -4.86 4.33 7.80
C TYR A 145 -4.45 5.19 9.00
N PHE A 146 -5.08 6.36 9.13
CA PHE A 146 -4.83 7.29 10.23
C PHE A 146 -5.35 6.73 11.56
N GLU A 147 -6.53 6.12 11.56
CA GLU A 147 -7.09 5.45 12.74
C GLU A 147 -6.21 4.28 13.21
N ASP A 148 -5.75 3.43 12.28
CA ASP A 148 -4.89 2.30 12.57
C ASP A 148 -3.55 2.77 13.20
N ALA A 149 -2.92 3.81 12.65
CA ALA A 149 -1.66 4.35 13.17
C ALA A 149 -1.83 5.08 14.52
N ALA A 150 -2.91 5.86 14.71
CA ALA A 150 -3.21 6.51 15.98
C ALA A 150 -3.51 5.49 17.09
N MET A 151 -4.21 4.40 16.76
CA MET A 151 -4.43 3.28 17.67
C MET A 151 -3.11 2.64 18.10
N GLN A 152 -2.18 2.40 17.17
CA GLN A 152 -0.88 1.80 17.49
C GLN A 152 -0.01 2.70 18.37
N SER A 153 0.02 4.01 18.11
CA SER A 153 0.70 4.99 18.99
C SER A 153 0.09 5.00 20.41
N THR A 154 -1.24 4.89 20.51
CA THR A 154 -1.95 4.72 21.79
C THR A 154 -1.54 3.43 22.50
N CYS A 155 -1.43 2.31 21.79
CA CYS A 155 -0.91 1.05 22.34
C CYS A 155 0.52 1.21 22.86
N GLY A 156 1.37 1.97 22.16
CA GLY A 156 2.72 2.32 22.62
C GLY A 156 2.72 3.09 23.96
N HIS A 157 1.76 3.99 24.18
CA HIS A 157 1.57 4.64 25.48
C HIS A 157 1.23 3.62 26.58
N PHE A 158 0.30 2.71 26.32
CA PHE A 158 -0.06 1.66 27.27
C PHE A 158 1.08 0.68 27.56
N ALA A 159 1.89 0.32 26.55
CA ALA A 159 3.09 -0.48 26.75
C ALA A 159 4.07 0.18 27.73
N ARG A 160 4.30 1.50 27.60
CA ARG A 160 5.13 2.25 28.55
C ARG A 160 4.53 2.27 29.96
N ALA A 161 3.21 2.40 30.08
CA ALA A 161 2.54 2.34 31.38
C ALA A 161 2.65 0.94 32.03
N TYR A 162 2.48 -0.12 31.24
CA TYR A 162 2.68 -1.50 31.67
C TYR A 162 4.12 -1.73 32.16
N ASN A 163 5.12 -1.30 31.39
CA ASN A 163 6.54 -1.45 31.76
C ASN A 163 6.89 -0.77 33.09
N LYS A 164 6.22 0.33 33.45
CA LYS A 164 6.39 1.01 34.76
C LYS A 164 5.93 0.16 35.96
N CYS A 165 5.13 -0.88 35.72
CA CYS A 165 4.67 -1.81 36.75
C CYS A 165 5.71 -2.88 37.10
N GLY A 166 6.91 -2.85 36.49
CA GLY A 166 7.97 -3.84 36.70
C GLY A 166 7.59 -5.28 36.28
N PRO A 167 7.00 -5.49 35.09
CA PRO A 167 6.66 -6.83 34.64
C PRO A 167 7.95 -7.65 34.36
N PRO A 168 7.87 -9.00 34.40
CA PRO A 168 9.03 -9.85 34.13
C PRO A 168 9.54 -9.73 32.69
N LYS A 169 8.72 -9.24 31.76
CA LYS A 169 9.10 -8.96 30.37
C LYS A 169 8.56 -7.59 29.96
N LEU A 170 9.46 -6.73 29.48
CA LEU A 170 9.08 -5.44 28.91
C LEU A 170 8.48 -5.65 27.52
N VAL A 171 7.57 -4.77 27.15
CA VAL A 171 6.95 -4.75 25.82
C VAL A 171 7.11 -3.38 25.18
N SER A 172 7.21 -3.34 23.86
CA SER A 172 7.20 -2.11 23.06
C SER A 172 6.33 -2.32 21.83
N PHE A 173 5.89 -1.21 21.24
CA PHE A 173 5.28 -1.19 19.92
C PHE A 173 6.23 -0.44 18.99
N ILE A 174 6.35 -0.91 17.75
CA ILE A 174 7.04 -0.16 16.69
C ILE A 174 6.18 1.06 16.36
N ASP A 175 6.82 2.21 16.16
CA ASP A 175 6.13 3.41 15.73
C ASP A 175 5.55 3.21 14.32
N ALA A 176 4.30 3.65 14.15
CA ALA A 176 3.58 3.58 12.89
C ALA A 176 3.29 4.99 12.39
N CYS A 177 3.45 5.20 11.09
CA CYS A 177 3.09 6.41 10.39
C CYS A 177 2.22 6.10 9.17
N VAL A 178 1.62 7.13 8.58
CA VAL A 178 0.92 7.04 7.30
C VAL A 178 1.76 7.75 6.25
N VAL A 179 1.92 7.15 5.08
CA VAL A 179 2.59 7.77 3.94
C VAL A 179 1.60 7.94 2.78
N HIS A 180 1.51 9.16 2.27
CA HIS A 180 0.71 9.55 1.12
C HIS A 180 1.61 9.76 -0.09
N LEU A 181 1.52 8.85 -1.06
CA LEU A 181 2.27 8.87 -2.32
C LEU A 181 1.48 9.69 -3.34
N PHE A 182 1.57 11.02 -3.21
CA PHE A 182 0.70 11.95 -3.93
C PHE A 182 1.06 12.12 -5.41
N GLU A 183 2.26 11.70 -5.83
CA GLU A 183 2.70 11.73 -7.22
C GLU A 183 2.20 10.52 -8.03
N ARG A 184 1.69 9.48 -7.37
CA ARG A 184 1.13 8.31 -8.06
C ARG A 184 -0.22 8.62 -8.72
N PRO A 185 -0.56 7.96 -9.84
CA PRO A 185 -1.82 8.17 -10.55
C PRO A 185 -3.04 8.15 -9.63
N GLY A 186 -3.88 9.17 -9.75
CA GLY A 186 -5.08 9.35 -8.92
C GLY A 186 -4.83 10.02 -7.57
N GLY A 187 -3.59 10.29 -7.17
CA GLY A 187 -3.21 11.12 -6.02
C GLY A 187 -3.76 10.64 -4.67
N LYS A 188 -4.27 9.40 -4.59
CA LYS A 188 -4.97 8.84 -3.43
C LYS A 188 -4.35 7.52 -2.98
N VAL A 189 -3.03 7.38 -3.14
CA VAL A 189 -2.30 6.19 -2.71
C VAL A 189 -1.74 6.41 -1.32
N PHE A 190 -2.23 5.62 -0.36
CA PHE A 190 -1.80 5.65 1.03
C PHE A 190 -1.30 4.27 1.45
N CYS A 191 -0.27 4.24 2.28
CA CYS A 191 0.17 3.05 3.00
C CYS A 191 0.39 3.39 4.48
N ALA A 192 0.28 2.36 5.32
CA ALA A 192 0.82 2.42 6.68
C ALA A 192 2.31 2.05 6.62
N CYS A 193 3.16 2.77 7.34
CA CYS A 193 4.59 2.50 7.39
C CYS A 193 5.06 2.28 8.83
N GLU A 194 6.03 1.40 8.99
CA GLU A 194 6.68 1.08 10.26
C GLU A 194 8.19 1.00 10.02
N GLU A 195 8.98 1.22 11.07
CA GLU A 195 10.43 1.01 11.01
C GLU A 195 10.76 -0.46 10.70
N TRP A 196 11.80 -0.69 9.91
CA TRP A 196 12.33 -2.01 9.65
C TRP A 196 13.16 -2.48 10.86
N LEU A 197 12.72 -3.56 11.54
CA LEU A 197 13.47 -4.21 12.63
C LEU A 197 14.48 -5.25 12.14
#